data_AF-A0A0K0PRW5-F1
#
_entry.id   AF-A0A0K0PRW5-F1
#
_cell.length_a   1.000
_cell.length_b   1.000
_cell.length_c   1.000
_cell.angle_alpha   90.00
_cell.angle_beta   90.00
_cell.angle_gamma   90.00
#
_symmetry.space_group_name_H-M   'P 1'
#
loop_
_entity.id
_entity.type
_entity.pdbx_description
1 polymer ?
#
loop_
_entity_poly.entity_id
_entity_poly.type
_entity_poly.pdbx_seq_one_letter_code
_entity_poly.pdbx_strand_id
1 'polypeptide(L)'
;MKKKDYTFLIISIIPLISLLMQLMKLSLINNYQSFFSILNFLCIATTIIYSITLFFSKKKKNILQKTVLSLSVIYILIFLIIIIGVIANYIQ
;
A
#
# COMPACT_ATOMS: atom_id res chain seq x y z
N MET A 1 19.35 -10.80 -5.58
CA MET A 1 18.74 -9.98 -4.52
C MET A 1 18.21 -8.65 -5.05
N LYS A 2 19.04 -7.78 -5.65
CA LYS A 2 18.61 -6.43 -6.10
C LYS A 2 17.34 -6.40 -6.98
N LYS A 3 17.21 -7.27 -8.00
CA LYS A 3 16.02 -7.29 -8.89
C LYS A 3 14.70 -7.50 -8.14
N LYS A 4 14.67 -8.39 -7.12
CA LYS A 4 13.45 -8.67 -6.35
C LYS A 4 13.02 -7.45 -5.53
N ASP A 5 13.97 -6.75 -4.91
CA ASP A 5 13.71 -5.52 -4.14
C ASP A 5 13.08 -4.43 -5.02
N TYR A 6 13.53 -4.27 -6.27
CA TYR A 6 12.94 -3.34 -7.22
C TYR A 6 11.50 -3.70 -7.59
N THR A 7 11.21 -5.00 -7.81
CA THR A 7 9.83 -5.44 -8.10
C THR A 7 8.89 -5.11 -6.93
N PHE A 8 9.32 -5.40 -5.69
CA PHE A 8 8.51 -5.06 -4.51
C PHE A 8 8.33 -3.55 -4.34
N LEU A 9 9.35 -2.75 -4.66
CA LEU A 9 9.20 -1.30 -4.66
C LEU A 9 8.15 -0.84 -5.68
N ILE A 10 8.20 -1.35 -6.92
CA ILE A 10 7.21 -1.01 -7.96
C ILE A 10 5.80 -1.36 -7.49
N ILE A 11 5.60 -2.58 -6.97
CA ILE A 11 4.31 -3.02 -6.43
C ILE A 11 3.85 -2.10 -5.31
N SER A 12 4.76 -1.71 -4.41
CA SER A 12 4.44 -0.82 -3.30
C SER A 12 4.12 0.61 -3.73
N ILE A 13 4.48 1.05 -4.93
CA ILE A 13 4.18 2.40 -5.45
C ILE A 13 2.85 2.45 -6.20
N ILE A 14 2.38 1.33 -6.79
CA ILE A 14 1.14 1.26 -7.56
C ILE A 14 -0.08 1.86 -6.82
N PRO A 15 -0.30 1.59 -5.51
CA PRO A 15 -1.40 2.19 -4.77
C PRO A 15 -1.36 3.72 -4.75
N LEU A 16 -0.16 4.31 -4.66
CA LEU A 16 0.01 5.76 -4.67
C LEU A 16 -0.31 6.36 -6.04
N ILE A 17 0.12 5.68 -7.11
CA ILE A 17 -0.20 6.09 -8.49
C ILE A 17 -1.71 6.01 -8.71
N SER A 18 -2.35 4.92 -8.27
CA SER A 18 -3.80 4.76 -8.36
C SER A 18 -4.55 5.89 -7.65
N LEU A 19 -4.12 6.25 -6.44
CA LEU A 19 -4.67 7.39 -5.69
C LEU A 19 -4.51 8.71 -6.46
N LEU A 20 -3.31 8.99 -6.99
CA LEU A 20 -3.08 10.21 -7.77
C LEU A 20 -3.97 10.29 -9.01
N MET A 21 -4.13 9.17 -9.74
CA MET A 21 -5.02 9.11 -10.91
C MET A 21 -6.47 9.38 -10.54
N GLN A 22 -6.95 8.83 -9.42
CA GLN A 22 -8.31 9.04 -8.93
C GLN A 22 -8.54 10.49 -8.50
N LEU A 23 -7.55 11.13 -7.85
CA LEU A 23 -7.61 12.54 -7.47
C LEU A 23 -7.61 13.47 -8.70
N MET A 24 -6.86 13.14 -9.75
CA MET A 24 -6.78 13.95 -10.97
C MET A 24 -8.03 13.87 -11.84
N LYS A 25 -8.70 12.72 -11.86
CA LYS A 25 -9.87 12.50 -12.72
C LYS A 25 -10.96 11.76 -11.95
N LEU A 26 -11.82 12.54 -11.28
CA LEU A 26 -12.97 12.06 -10.53
C LEU A 26 -13.88 11.10 -11.34
N SER A 27 -13.97 11.24 -12.66
CA SER A 27 -14.77 10.33 -13.49
C SER A 27 -14.23 8.88 -13.49
N LEU A 28 -12.93 8.66 -13.20
CA LEU A 28 -12.35 7.32 -13.06
C LEU A 28 -12.80 6.63 -11.77
N ILE A 29 -13.13 7.40 -10.73
CA ILE A 29 -13.66 6.88 -9.48
C ILE A 29 -14.99 6.20 -9.78
N ASN A 30 -15.98 6.90 -10.36
CA ASN A 30 -17.31 6.30 -10.55
C ASN A 30 -17.34 5.06 -11.46
N ASN A 31 -16.51 4.99 -12.50
CA ASN A 31 -16.59 3.91 -13.48
C ASN A 31 -15.69 2.70 -13.14
N TYR A 32 -14.60 2.89 -12.40
CA TYR A 32 -13.60 1.83 -12.17
C TYR A 32 -13.19 1.69 -10.70
N GLN A 33 -13.97 2.24 -9.75
CA GLN A 33 -13.62 2.21 -8.32
C GLN A 33 -13.33 0.79 -7.81
N SER A 34 -14.18 -0.18 -8.17
CA SER A 34 -14.07 -1.56 -7.70
C SER A 34 -12.76 -2.20 -8.16
N PHE A 35 -12.39 -2.01 -9.43
CA PHE A 35 -11.14 -2.52 -10.00
C PHE A 35 -9.91 -1.92 -9.30
N PHE A 36 -9.85 -0.59 -9.17
CA PHE A 36 -8.74 0.06 -8.48
C PHE A 36 -8.65 -0.33 -7.00
N SER A 37 -9.78 -0.48 -6.32
CA SER A 37 -9.82 -0.90 -4.92
C SER A 37 -9.22 -2.30 -4.73
N ILE A 38 -9.60 -3.26 -5.59
CA ILE A 38 -9.07 -4.64 -5.55
C ILE A 38 -7.57 -4.64 -5.85
N LEU A 39 -7.13 -3.90 -6.88
CA LEU A 39 -5.72 -3.80 -7.25
C LEU A 39 -4.88 -3.22 -6.10
N ASN A 40 -5.35 -2.12 -5.50
CA ASN A 40 -4.68 -1.46 -4.38
C ASN A 40 -4.61 -2.38 -3.16
N PHE A 41 -5.70 -3.11 -2.86
CA PHE A 41 -5.71 -4.08 -1.77
C PHE A 41 -4.65 -5.17 -1.96
N LEU A 42 -4.56 -5.76 -3.16
CA LEU A 42 -3.54 -6.78 -3.46
C LEU A 42 -2.11 -6.24 -3.35
N CYS A 43 -1.86 -5.03 -3.86
CA CYS A 43 -0.55 -4.38 -3.78
C CYS A 43 -0.15 -4.05 -2.33
N ILE A 44 -1.08 -3.57 -1.52
CA ILE A 44 -0.84 -3.28 -0.10
C ILE A 44 -0.58 -4.58 0.67
N ALA A 45 -1.40 -5.61 0.47
CA ALA A 45 -1.25 -6.90 1.14
C ALA A 45 0.13 -7.52 0.85
N THR A 46 0.53 -7.57 -0.42
CA THR A 46 1.85 -8.07 -0.82
C THR A 46 3.00 -7.25 -0.24
N THR A 47 2.86 -5.92 -0.19
CA THR A 47 3.85 -5.01 0.42
C THR A 47 4.01 -5.25 1.92
N ILE A 48 2.91 -5.46 2.65
CA ILE A 48 2.92 -5.74 4.09
C ILE A 48 3.57 -7.09 4.36
N ILE A 49 3.18 -8.15 3.63
CA ILE A 49 3.78 -9.49 3.78
C ILE A 49 5.28 -9.42 3.56
N TYR A 50 5.73 -8.76 2.49
CA TYR A 50 7.14 -8.60 2.21
C TYR A 50 7.87 -7.81 3.31
N SER A 51 7.25 -6.74 3.81
CA SER A 51 7.80 -5.93 4.89
C SER A 51 7.96 -6.72 6.19
N ILE A 52 7.02 -7.61 6.52
CA ILE A 52 7.13 -8.52 7.67
C ILE A 52 8.34 -9.44 7.49
N THR A 53 8.51 -10.05 6.32
CA THR A 53 9.68 -10.92 6.06
C THR A 53 11.01 -10.15 6.16
N LEU A 54 11.04 -8.91 5.70
CA LEU A 54 12.19 -8.01 5.81
C LEU A 54 12.47 -7.57 7.24
N PHE A 55 11.43 -7.38 8.05
CA PHE A 55 11.56 -6.97 9.44
C PHE A 55 12.29 -8.01 10.27
N PHE A 56 11.92 -9.29 10.12
CA PHE A 56 12.55 -10.42 10.81
C PHE A 56 13.93 -10.83 10.25
N SER A 57 14.30 -10.33 9.07
CA SER A 57 15.62 -10.57 8.50
C SER A 57 16.71 -9.85 9.30
N LYS A 58 17.67 -10.61 9.84
CA LYS A 58 18.85 -10.07 10.54
C LYS A 58 19.87 -9.39 9.60
N LYS A 59 19.61 -9.33 8.29
CA LYS A 59 20.53 -8.74 7.30
C LYS A 59 20.45 -7.21 7.33
N LYS A 60 21.58 -6.55 7.04
CA LYS A 60 21.63 -5.10 6.86
C LYS A 60 20.74 -4.71 5.67
N LYS A 61 19.76 -3.85 5.93
CA LYS A 61 18.73 -3.43 4.96
C LYS A 61 19.29 -2.37 4.01
N ASN A 62 19.09 -2.57 2.70
CA ASN A 62 19.46 -1.57 1.70
C ASN A 62 18.44 -0.42 1.67
N ILE A 63 18.72 0.64 0.91
CA ILE A 63 17.87 1.84 0.90
C ILE A 63 16.46 1.55 0.34
N LEU A 64 16.35 0.72 -0.69
CA LEU A 64 15.07 0.33 -1.29
C LEU A 64 14.18 -0.43 -0.29
N GLN A 65 14.76 -1.38 0.44
CA GLN A 65 14.06 -2.15 1.48
C GLN A 65 13.60 -1.26 2.63
N LYS A 66 14.41 -0.25 3.00
CA LYS A 66 13.99 0.76 3.98
C LYS A 66 12.79 1.57 3.48
N THR A 67 12.78 1.96 2.21
CA THR A 67 11.65 2.67 1.59
C THR A 67 10.38 1.82 1.61
N VAL A 68 10.47 0.54 1.25
CA VAL A 68 9.32 -0.38 1.28
C VAL A 68 8.81 -0.58 2.72
N LEU A 69 9.71 -0.67 3.70
CA LEU A 69 9.35 -0.72 5.13
C LEU A 69 8.64 0.57 5.59
N SER A 70 9.09 1.76 5.16
CA SER A 70 8.37 2.99 5.51
C SER A 70 6.99 3.08 4.85
N LEU A 71 6.86 2.63 3.59
CA LEU A 71 5.58 2.63 2.89
C LEU A 71 4.57 1.69 3.56
N SER A 72 5.00 0.50 4.02
CA SER A 72 4.10 -0.41 4.72
C SER A 72 3.59 0.15 6.04
N VAL A 73 4.41 0.89 6.79
CA VAL A 73 3.96 1.59 7.99
C VAL A 73 2.88 2.63 7.65
N ILE A 74 3.08 3.41 6.59
CA ILE A 74 2.08 4.39 6.12
C ILE A 74 0.78 3.68 5.73
N TYR A 75 0.85 2.55 5.01
CA TYR A 75 -0.33 1.77 4.64
C TYR A 75 -1.09 1.21 5.83
N ILE A 76 -0.39 0.71 6.85
CA ILE A 76 -1.00 0.25 8.09
C ILE A 76 -1.72 1.40 8.80
N LEU A 77 -1.10 2.58 8.90
CA LEU A 77 -1.71 3.76 9.51
C LEU A 77 -2.97 4.20 8.77
N ILE A 78 -2.94 4.25 7.43
CA ILE A 78 -4.11 4.57 6.61
C ILE A 78 -5.23 3.56 6.87
N PHE A 79 -4.89 2.26 6.93
CA PHE A 79 -5.87 1.20 7.19
C PHE A 79 -6.54 1.35 8.56
N LEU A 80 -5.76 1.69 9.60
CA LEU A 80 -6.29 1.98 10.93
C LEU A 80 -7.24 3.17 10.94
N ILE A 81 -6.88 4.26 10.25
CA ILE A 81 -7.74 5.46 10.14
C ILE A 81 -9.07 5.10 9.46
N ILE A 82 -9.03 4.31 8.38
CA ILE A 82 -10.24 3.87 7.67
C ILE A 82 -11.13 3.02 8.59
N ILE A 83 -10.55 2.04 9.30
CA ILE A 83 -11.31 1.19 10.24
C ILE A 83 -11.99 2.04 11.31
N ILE A 84 -11.26 2.96 11.92
CA ILE A 84 -11.81 3.86 12.95
C ILE A 84 -12.96 4.69 12.37
N GLY A 85 -12.79 5.25 11.16
CA GLY A 85 -13.84 6.02 10.50
C GLY A 85 -15.10 5.19 10.19
N VAL A 86 -14.93 3.95 9.72
CA VAL A 86 -16.05 3.03 9.45
C VAL A 86 -16.79 2.66 10.73
N ILE A 87 -16.07 2.32 11.80
CA ILE A 87 -16.68 1.97 13.09
C ILE A 87 -17.43 3.17 13.67
N ALA A 88 -16.82 4.37 13.65
CA ALA A 88 -17.45 5.59 14.15
C ALA A 88 -18.75 5.92 13.40
N ASN A 89 -18.75 5.76 12.06
CA ASN A 89 -19.93 6.01 11.24
C ASN A 89 -21.02 4.94 11.40
N TYR A 90 -20.68 3.71 11.77
CA TYR A 90 -21.68 2.65 12.01
C TYR A 90 -22.38 2.78 13.37
N ILE A 91 -21.71 3.38 14.35
CA ILE A 91 -22.26 3.61 15.71
C ILE A 91 -23.23 4.80 15.73
N GLN A 92 -23.13 5.71 14.76
CA GLN A 92 -23.92 6.93 14.63
C GLN A 92 -25.24 6.70 13.87
#